data_AF-A0A1H0DYR3-F1
#
_entry.id   AF-A0A1H0DYR3-F1
#
_cell.length_a   1.000
_cell.length_b   1.000
_cell.length_c   1.000
_cell.angle_alpha   90.00
_cell.angle_beta   90.00
_cell.angle_gamma   90.00
#
_symmetry.space_group_name_H-M   'P 1'
#
loop_
_entity.id
_entity.type
_entity.pdbx_description
1 polymer ?
#
loop_
_entity_poly.entity_id
_entity_poly.type
_entity_poly.pdbx_seq_one_letter_code
_entity_poly.pdbx_strand_id
1 'polypeptide(L)'
;MTVPAVTRMGSWVLDRRGQGRGVRITRHPEMHAINLSIWRDSVCAGTVHLTPADAADVVHAITVQLAALAVPAPAVRAAGRVDELEARIAQLEQQAKPRPPVWRRAVDKLVAVSAAHPFGTPGPPTPTGPIGVVR
;
A
#
# COMPACT_ATOMS: atom_id res chain seq x y z
N MET A 1 -41.36 -17.65 -29.78
CA MET A 1 -40.67 -18.44 -28.72
C MET A 1 -39.63 -17.55 -28.10
N THR A 2 -39.91 -16.96 -26.94
CA THR A 2 -39.00 -16.04 -26.27
C THR A 2 -38.22 -16.85 -25.23
N VAL A 3 -36.94 -17.10 -25.49
CA VAL A 3 -36.04 -17.69 -24.50
C VAL A 3 -35.76 -16.58 -23.47
N PRO A 4 -36.12 -16.74 -22.18
CA PRO A 4 -35.77 -15.76 -21.17
C PRO A 4 -34.25 -15.61 -21.17
N ALA A 5 -33.76 -14.36 -21.22
CA ALA A 5 -32.35 -14.10 -21.02
C ALA A 5 -31.98 -14.59 -19.61
N VAL A 6 -31.30 -15.73 -19.51
CA VAL A 6 -30.70 -16.17 -18.25
C VAL A 6 -29.71 -15.08 -17.87
N THR A 7 -30.09 -14.24 -16.92
CA THR A 7 -29.14 -13.44 -16.16
C THR A 7 -28.10 -14.43 -15.67
N ARG A 8 -26.86 -14.32 -16.15
CA ARG A 8 -25.76 -15.23 -15.84
C ARG A 8 -25.35 -15.06 -14.37
N MET A 9 -26.22 -15.42 -13.44
CA MET A 9 -25.93 -15.42 -12.01
C MET A 9 -25.20 -16.69 -11.59
N GLY A 10 -24.44 -17.25 -12.53
CA GLY A 10 -23.60 -18.39 -12.28
C GLY A 10 -22.35 -18.38 -13.17
N SER A 11 -21.25 -18.86 -12.59
CA SER A 11 -19.98 -19.07 -13.27
C SER A 11 -19.83 -20.54 -13.67
N TRP A 12 -19.02 -20.78 -14.69
CA TRP A 12 -18.67 -22.11 -15.16
C TRP A 12 -17.19 -22.36 -14.95
N VAL A 13 -16.86 -23.55 -14.44
CA VAL A 13 -15.50 -24.08 -14.39
C VAL A 13 -15.48 -25.32 -15.27
N LEU A 14 -14.71 -25.28 -16.37
CA LEU A 14 -14.64 -26.39 -17.31
C LEU A 14 -13.70 -27.49 -16.80
N ASP A 15 -14.09 -28.75 -17.01
CA ASP A 15 -13.23 -29.90 -16.71
C ASP A 15 -12.08 -29.97 -17.71
N ARG A 16 -10.85 -30.16 -17.22
CA ARG A 16 -9.64 -30.32 -18.05
C ARG A 16 -9.74 -31.45 -19.07
N ARG A 17 -10.55 -32.48 -18.82
CA ARG A 17 -10.80 -33.61 -19.72
C ARG A 17 -11.69 -33.25 -20.92
N GLY A 18 -12.28 -32.05 -20.94
CA GLY A 18 -13.17 -31.58 -22.00
C GLY A 18 -14.48 -32.37 -22.11
N GLN A 19 -15.07 -32.37 -23.32
CA GLN A 19 -16.32 -33.07 -23.66
C GLN A 19 -17.56 -32.53 -22.92
N GLY A 20 -17.76 -31.21 -22.96
CA GLY A 20 -18.92 -30.57 -22.32
C GLY A 20 -19.00 -30.77 -20.80
N ARG A 21 -17.92 -31.22 -20.15
CA ARG A 21 -17.88 -31.43 -18.71
C ARG A 21 -17.47 -30.16 -17.99
N GLY A 22 -18.14 -29.89 -16.88
CA GLY A 22 -17.81 -28.75 -16.04
C GLY A 22 -18.68 -28.68 -14.80
N VAL A 23 -18.32 -27.76 -13.93
CA VAL A 23 -19.12 -27.39 -12.77
C VAL A 23 -19.73 -26.02 -13.05
N ARG A 24 -21.05 -25.91 -12.85
CA ARG A 24 -21.75 -24.63 -12.85
C ARG A 24 -22.07 -24.26 -11.41
N ILE A 25 -21.62 -23.07 -11.03
CA ILE A 25 -21.86 -22.45 -9.73
C ILE A 25 -22.99 -21.45 -9.93
N THR A 26 -24.11 -21.56 -9.21
CA THR A 26 -25.22 -20.60 -9.31
C THR A 26 -25.60 -20.11 -7.92
N ARG A 27 -25.81 -18.80 -7.76
CA ARG A 27 -26.30 -18.24 -6.49
C ARG A 27 -27.83 -18.17 -6.48
N HIS A 28 -28.41 -18.46 -5.31
CA HIS A 28 -29.85 -18.38 -5.02
C HIS A 28 -30.08 -17.52 -3.78
N PRO A 29 -30.08 -16.18 -3.89
CA PRO A 29 -30.25 -15.28 -2.76
C PRO A 29 -31.53 -15.54 -1.95
N GLU A 30 -32.61 -15.89 -2.64
CA GLU A 30 -33.93 -16.18 -2.07
C GLU A 30 -33.94 -17.42 -1.16
N MET A 31 -33.05 -18.38 -1.42
CA MET A 31 -32.87 -19.59 -0.62
C MET A 31 -31.65 -19.51 0.29
N HIS A 32 -30.96 -18.37 0.31
CA HIS A 32 -29.68 -18.19 0.98
C HIS A 32 -28.67 -19.31 0.68
N ALA A 33 -28.60 -19.74 -0.59
CA ALA A 33 -27.86 -20.92 -1.00
C ALA A 33 -27.00 -20.69 -2.25
N ILE A 34 -25.96 -21.53 -2.39
CA ILE A 34 -25.12 -21.64 -3.59
C ILE A 34 -25.24 -23.07 -4.10
N ASN A 35 -25.57 -23.21 -5.39
CA ASN A 35 -25.67 -24.51 -6.03
C ASN A 35 -24.40 -24.81 -6.82
N LEU A 36 -23.78 -25.95 -6.54
CA LEU A 36 -22.74 -26.55 -7.36
C LEU A 36 -23.36 -27.69 -8.15
N SER A 37 -23.40 -27.56 -9.48
CA SER A 37 -23.94 -28.59 -10.37
C SER A 37 -22.85 -29.12 -11.29
N ILE A 38 -22.73 -30.45 -11.37
CA ILE A 38 -21.78 -31.15 -12.24
C ILE A 38 -22.52 -31.48 -13.53
N TRP A 39 -21.93 -31.11 -14.65
CA TRP A 39 -22.50 -31.30 -15.98
C TRP A 39 -21.63 -32.22 -16.82
N ARG A 40 -22.28 -32.96 -17.71
CA ARG A 40 -21.66 -33.74 -18.78
C ARG A 40 -22.49 -33.55 -20.04
N ASP A 41 -21.85 -33.08 -21.10
CA ASP A 41 -22.52 -32.67 -22.33
C ASP A 41 -23.58 -31.59 -22.03
N SER A 42 -24.87 -31.92 -22.20
CA SER A 42 -26.00 -31.05 -21.89
C SER A 42 -26.82 -31.50 -20.67
N VAL A 43 -26.33 -32.48 -19.92
CA VAL A 43 -27.06 -33.12 -18.80
C VAL A 43 -26.41 -32.77 -17.47
N CYS A 44 -27.24 -32.38 -16.49
CA CYS A 44 -26.81 -32.25 -15.11
C CYS A 44 -26.68 -33.65 -14.49
N ALA A 45 -25.45 -34.04 -14.14
CA ALA A 45 -25.12 -35.33 -13.55
C ALA A 45 -25.27 -35.34 -12.03
N GLY A 46 -25.29 -34.18 -11.38
CA GLY A 46 -25.50 -34.06 -9.94
C GLY A 46 -25.47 -32.60 -9.48
N THR A 47 -26.17 -32.33 -8.37
CA THR A 47 -26.25 -30.99 -7.77
C THR A 47 -26.08 -31.09 -6.27
N VAL A 48 -25.34 -30.15 -5.69
CA VAL A 48 -25.24 -29.92 -4.25
C VAL A 48 -25.71 -28.51 -3.94
N HIS A 49 -26.58 -28.38 -2.95
CA HIS A 49 -27.02 -27.10 -2.40
C HIS A 49 -26.21 -26.81 -1.15
N LEU A 50 -25.46 -25.72 -1.16
CA LEU A 50 -24.60 -25.31 -0.05
C LEU A 50 -25.17 -24.10 0.65
N THR A 51 -25.14 -24.11 1.98
CA THR A 51 -25.26 -22.87 2.75
C THR A 51 -24.04 -21.98 2.51
N PRO A 52 -24.06 -20.70 2.89
CA PRO A 52 -22.88 -19.84 2.75
C PRO A 52 -21.70 -20.32 3.58
N ALA A 53 -21.95 -20.95 4.73
CA ALA A 53 -20.91 -21.55 5.56
C ALA A 53 -20.27 -22.75 4.85
N ASP A 54 -21.07 -23.71 4.35
CA ASP A 54 -20.54 -24.87 3.63
C ASP A 54 -19.81 -24.45 2.35
N ALA A 55 -20.30 -23.42 1.66
CA ALA A 55 -19.63 -22.87 0.48
C ALA A 55 -18.27 -22.25 0.83
N ALA A 56 -18.16 -21.58 1.97
CA ALA A 56 -16.89 -21.06 2.48
C ALA A 56 -15.92 -22.20 2.81
N ASP A 57 -16.41 -23.29 3.41
CA ASP A 57 -15.61 -24.48 3.70
C ASP A 57 -15.09 -25.16 2.42
N VAL A 58 -15.91 -25.23 1.36
CA VAL A 58 -15.47 -25.72 0.05
C VAL A 58 -14.36 -24.83 -0.53
N VAL A 59 -14.51 -23.51 -0.47
CA VAL A 59 -13.46 -22.57 -0.93
C VAL A 59 -12.18 -22.71 -0.12
N HIS A 60 -12.30 -22.87 1.20
CA HIS A 60 -11.18 -23.11 2.09
C HIS A 60 -10.45 -24.41 1.72
N ALA A 61 -11.19 -25.51 1.56
CA ALA A 61 -10.62 -26.79 1.15
C ALA A 61 -9.91 -26.69 -0.20
N ILE A 62 -10.50 -26.02 -1.20
CA ILE A 62 -9.84 -25.77 -2.49
C ILE A 62 -8.53 -25.00 -2.29
N THR A 63 -8.54 -23.96 -1.46
CA THR A 63 -7.34 -23.15 -1.17
C THR A 63 -6.23 -23.98 -0.51
N VAL A 64 -6.58 -24.83 0.45
CA VAL A 64 -5.64 -25.77 1.10
C VAL A 64 -5.04 -26.73 0.07
N GLN A 65 -5.86 -27.33 -0.79
CA GLN A 65 -5.37 -28.25 -1.82
C GLN A 65 -4.50 -27.54 -2.86
N LEU A 66 -4.85 -26.31 -3.24
CA LEU A 66 -4.03 -25.48 -4.12
C LEU A 66 -2.67 -25.16 -3.49
N ALA A 67 -2.64 -24.82 -2.20
CA ALA A 67 -1.40 -24.58 -1.48
C ALA A 67 -0.52 -25.83 -1.40
N ALA A 68 -1.11 -27.01 -1.22
CA ALA A 68 -0.38 -28.28 -1.23
C ALA A 68 0.17 -28.65 -2.62
N LEU A 69 -0.55 -28.30 -3.69
CA LEU A 69 -0.13 -28.50 -5.08
C LEU A 69 0.87 -27.46 -5.56
N ALA A 70 0.92 -26.30 -4.92
CA ALA A 70 1.95 -25.32 -5.17
C ALA A 70 3.29 -25.91 -4.73
N VAL A 71 4.00 -26.55 -5.67
CA VAL A 71 5.46 -26.71 -5.55
C VAL A 71 5.96 -25.30 -5.22
N PRO A 72 6.63 -25.07 -4.08
CA PRO A 72 7.15 -23.75 -3.80
C PRO A 72 8.02 -23.38 -4.99
N ALA A 73 7.60 -22.36 -5.74
CA ALA A 73 8.56 -21.58 -6.50
C ALA A 73 9.69 -21.29 -5.51
N PRO A 74 10.96 -21.56 -5.85
CA PRO A 74 12.07 -21.38 -4.91
C PRO A 74 11.85 -20.06 -4.19
N ALA A 75 11.72 -20.14 -2.85
CA ALA A 75 11.21 -19.06 -2.03
C ALA A 75 11.75 -17.75 -2.56
N VAL A 76 10.87 -16.84 -2.99
CA VAL A 76 11.29 -15.50 -3.38
C VAL A 76 11.80 -14.83 -2.11
N ARG A 77 13.08 -15.07 -1.79
CA ARG A 77 13.97 -14.40 -0.84
C ARG A 77 13.25 -13.51 0.20
N ALA A 78 12.72 -14.11 1.27
CA ALA A 78 11.79 -13.42 2.18
C ALA A 78 12.30 -13.17 3.61
N ALA A 79 13.61 -12.97 3.81
CA ALA A 79 14.12 -12.40 5.08
C ALA A 79 15.18 -11.32 4.79
N GLY A 80 16.30 -11.69 4.19
CA GLY A 80 17.40 -10.74 3.96
C GLY A 80 17.07 -9.54 3.06
N ARG A 81 16.04 -9.61 2.21
CA ARG A 81 15.60 -8.49 1.37
C ARG A 81 14.79 -7.44 2.16
N VAL A 82 14.07 -7.87 3.19
CA VAL A 82 13.32 -6.96 4.07
C VAL A 82 14.30 -6.23 4.97
N ASP A 83 15.24 -6.97 5.58
CA ASP A 83 16.31 -6.39 6.40
C ASP A 83 17.18 -5.39 5.60
N GLU A 84 17.52 -5.72 4.34
CA GLU A 84 18.26 -4.83 3.44
C GLU A 84 17.47 -3.56 3.11
N LEU A 85 16.16 -3.68 2.91
CA LEU A 85 15.30 -2.55 2.60
C LEU A 85 15.13 -1.63 3.82
N GLU A 86 14.96 -2.19 5.02
CA GLU A 86 14.88 -1.44 6.27
C GLU A 86 16.18 -0.68 6.55
N ALA A 87 17.33 -1.33 6.38
CA ALA A 87 18.64 -0.69 6.52
C ALA A 87 18.80 0.50 5.55
N ARG A 88 18.29 0.36 4.33
CA ARG A 88 18.37 1.41 3.31
C ARG A 88 17.43 2.57 3.57
N ILE A 89 16.24 2.31 4.12
CA ILE A 89 15.31 3.36 4.56
C ILE A 89 15.93 4.15 5.72
N ALA A 90 16.47 3.46 6.73
CA ALA A 90 17.12 4.10 7.88
C ALA A 90 18.31 4.98 7.46
N GLN A 91 19.10 4.55 6.47
CA GLN A 91 20.19 5.35 5.92
C GLN A 91 19.68 6.64 5.25
N LEU A 92 18.61 6.56 4.46
CA LEU A 92 18.03 7.73 3.79
C LEU A 92 17.46 8.74 4.79
N GLU A 93 16.81 8.27 5.85
CA GLU A 93 16.29 9.14 6.92
C GLU A 93 17.42 9.87 7.65
N GLN A 94 18.53 9.18 7.92
CA GLN A 94 19.72 9.80 8.52
C GLN A 94 20.34 10.86 7.60
N GLN A 95 20.36 10.61 6.29
CA GLN A 95 20.86 11.55 5.28
C GLN A 95 19.92 12.75 5.08
N ALA A 96 18.61 12.55 5.25
CA ALA A 96 17.58 13.56 5.05
C ALA A 96 17.48 14.60 6.19
N LYS A 97 18.49 14.72 7.05
CA LYS A 97 18.51 15.75 8.10
C LYS A 97 18.58 17.14 7.45
N PRO A 98 17.61 18.05 7.68
CA PRO A 98 17.66 19.38 7.09
C PRO A 98 18.85 20.13 7.66
N ARG A 99 19.84 20.40 6.82
CA ARG A 99 20.96 21.28 7.18
C ARG A 99 20.37 22.68 7.40
N PRO A 100 20.43 23.26 8.62
CA PRO A 100 19.80 24.54 8.86
C PRO A 100 20.44 25.59 7.94
N PRO A 101 19.65 26.35 7.17
CA PRO A 101 20.21 27.32 6.24
C PRO A 101 20.97 28.40 7.01
N VAL A 102 22.08 28.85 6.44
CA VAL A 102 23.09 29.68 7.11
C VAL A 102 22.52 30.97 7.70
N TRP A 103 21.45 31.51 7.09
CA TRP A 103 20.76 32.72 7.55
C TRP A 103 20.12 32.57 8.94
N ARG A 104 19.69 31.36 9.36
CA ARG A 104 19.07 31.16 10.68
C ARG A 104 20.03 31.46 11.83
N ARG A 105 21.31 31.10 11.68
CA ARG A 105 22.36 31.43 12.67
C ARG A 105 22.68 32.91 12.73
N ALA A 106 22.54 33.62 11.61
CA ALA A 106 22.74 35.06 11.57
C ALA A 106 21.61 35.79 12.30
N VAL A 107 20.36 35.32 12.14
CA VAL A 107 19.20 35.87 12.87
C VAL A 107 19.32 35.62 14.37
N ASP A 108 19.68 34.41 14.81
CA ASP A 108 19.84 34.11 16.25
C ASP A 108 20.89 35.00 16.92
N LYS A 109 22.00 35.30 16.22
CA LYS A 109 23.03 36.23 16.72
C LYS A 109 22.52 37.65 16.82
N LEU A 110 21.76 38.13 15.84
CA LEU A 110 21.18 39.47 15.87
C LEU A 110 20.15 39.62 17.00
N VAL A 111 19.31 38.61 17.21
CA VAL A 111 18.33 38.59 18.30
C VAL A 111 19.03 38.58 19.67
N ALA A 112 20.09 37.79 19.83
CA ALA A 112 20.87 37.74 21.07
C ALA A 112 21.59 39.07 21.37
N VAL A 113 22.17 39.72 20.35
CA VAL A 113 22.84 41.02 20.52
C VAL A 113 21.83 42.12 20.86
N SER A 114 20.67 42.13 20.21
CA SER A 114 19.60 43.10 20.49
C SER A 114 18.98 42.91 21.88
N ALA A 115 18.90 41.67 22.37
CA ALA A 115 18.41 41.39 23.72
C ALA A 115 19.41 41.79 24.81
N ALA A 116 20.72 41.77 24.51
CA ALA A 116 21.79 42.05 25.47
C ALA A 116 22.10 43.55 25.66
N HIS A 117 21.74 44.41 24.71
CA HIS A 117 22.03 45.85 24.78
C HIS A 117 20.77 46.70 24.59
N PRO A 118 19.82 46.71 25.54
CA PRO A 118 18.82 47.75 25.57
C PRO A 118 19.48 49.07 26.00
N PHE A 119 19.42 50.04 25.09
CA PHE A 119 19.64 51.48 25.30
C PHE A 119 21.06 52.03 25.40
N GLY A 120 21.13 53.29 24.95
CA GLY A 120 21.92 54.34 25.58
C GLY A 120 22.11 55.51 24.64
N THR A 121 21.36 56.59 24.80
CA THR A 121 21.54 57.85 24.05
C THR A 121 22.67 58.69 24.68
N PRO A 122 23.72 59.09 23.94
CA PRO A 122 24.69 60.05 24.47
C PRO A 122 24.93 61.26 23.54
N GLY A 123 24.64 62.44 24.11
CA GLY A 123 25.53 63.59 24.36
C GLY A 123 26.47 64.14 23.25
N PRO A 124 26.49 65.48 23.02
CA PRO A 124 27.23 66.08 21.91
C PRO A 124 28.73 66.31 22.22
N PRO A 125 29.64 66.09 21.23
CA PRO A 125 31.05 66.45 21.35
C PRO A 125 31.41 67.82 20.75
N THR A 126 32.38 68.48 21.37
CA THR A 126 33.00 69.76 20.98
C THR A 126 34.19 69.56 20.01
N PRO A 127 34.47 70.55 19.11
CA PRO A 127 35.59 70.52 18.16
C PRO A 127 36.84 71.19 18.78
N THR A 128 38.06 71.00 18.31
CA THR A 128 38.57 71.52 17.03
C THR A 128 40.06 71.13 16.92
N GLY A 129 40.60 71.03 15.71
CA GLY A 129 41.95 71.53 15.45
C GLY A 129 42.91 70.60 14.68
N PRO A 130 43.83 71.16 13.87
CA PRO A 130 43.80 70.82 12.44
C PRO A 130 45.18 70.63 11.75
N ILE A 131 45.10 70.39 10.42
CA ILE A 131 46.08 70.68 9.33
C ILE A 131 47.31 69.75 9.26
N GLY A 132 47.80 69.27 8.11
CA GLY A 132 47.46 69.41 6.68
C GLY A 132 48.48 68.60 5.84
N VAL A 133 48.02 67.92 4.78
CA VAL A 133 48.30 68.10 3.33
C VAL A 133 49.77 68.14 2.87
N VAL A 134 50.03 67.46 1.74
CA VAL A 134 50.93 67.73 0.59
C VAL A 134 51.59 66.39 0.18
N ARG A 135 51.63 65.92 -1.09
CA ARG A 135 51.25 66.45 -2.41
C ARG A 135 50.89 65.27 -3.32
#